data_AF-A0A356AP58-F1
#
_entry.id   AF-A0A356AP58-F1
#
_cell.length_a   1.000
_cell.length_b   1.000
_cell.length_c   1.000
_cell.angle_alpha   90.00
_cell.angle_beta   90.00
_cell.angle_gamma   90.00
#
_symmetry.space_group_name_H-M   'P 1'
#
loop_
_entity.id
_entity.type
_entity.pdbx_description
1 polymer ?
#
loop_
_entity_poly.entity_id
_entity_poly.type
_entity_poly.pdbx_seq_one_letter_code
_entity_poly.pdbx_strand_id
1 'polypeptide(L)'
;NCDILDGYPKSEGILQAVRALSPELIVCDELGGERDAAAVREGLSAGVAMVVSVHAGSREDLLRRAQVRTLLLTGAFQTAVLLDSAAHPGKIKGIYKAGELLDQIAGNSGRGCGFGDGGVYGIA
;
A
#
# COMPACT_ATOMS: atom_id res chain seq x y z
N ASN A 1 -5.57 -21.51 5.36
CA ASN A 1 -6.57 -21.53 4.27
C ASN A 1 -6.36 -20.28 3.45
N CYS A 2 -6.49 -20.33 2.12
CA CYS A 2 -6.31 -19.16 1.25
C CYS A 2 -7.44 -19.17 0.21
N ASP A 3 -8.30 -18.17 0.29
CA ASP A 3 -9.40 -17.97 -0.63
C ASP A 3 -8.94 -17.09 -1.80
N ILE A 4 -9.39 -17.42 -3.02
CA ILE A 4 -9.04 -16.69 -4.23
C ILE A 4 -10.32 -16.08 -4.80
N LEU A 5 -10.32 -14.76 -4.98
CA LEU A 5 -11.37 -14.03 -5.69
C LEU A 5 -10.85 -13.66 -7.08
N ASP A 6 -11.53 -14.13 -8.12
CA ASP A 6 -11.21 -13.89 -9.53
C ASP A 6 -12.45 -13.43 -10.31
N GLY A 7 -12.27 -12.66 -11.38
CA GLY A 7 -13.35 -12.18 -12.25
C GLY A 7 -14.08 -10.92 -11.77
N TYR A 8 -13.55 -10.21 -10.77
CA TYR A 8 -14.14 -8.97 -10.23
C TYR A 8 -13.27 -7.74 -10.52
N PRO A 9 -13.87 -6.55 -10.64
CA PRO A 9 -13.12 -5.31 -10.43
C PRO A 9 -12.43 -5.36 -9.07
N LYS A 10 -11.12 -5.07 -9.03
CA LYS A 10 -10.27 -5.19 -7.83
C LYS A 10 -10.86 -4.49 -6.60
N SER A 11 -11.34 -3.26 -6.77
CA SER A 11 -12.03 -2.53 -5.70
C SER A 11 -13.23 -3.27 -5.12
N GLU A 12 -14.04 -3.94 -5.95
CA GLU A 12 -15.20 -4.72 -5.47
C GLU A 12 -14.75 -6.02 -4.79
N GLY A 13 -13.74 -6.69 -5.34
CA GLY A 13 -13.16 -7.90 -4.76
C GLY A 13 -12.61 -7.67 -3.34
N ILE A 14 -11.89 -6.58 -3.12
CA ILE A 14 -11.39 -6.20 -1.78
C ILE A 14 -12.55 -6.04 -0.80
N LEU A 15 -13.58 -5.27 -1.16
CA LEU A 15 -14.73 -5.04 -0.28
C LEU A 15 -15.49 -6.33 0.00
N GLN A 16 -15.63 -7.20 -1.00
CA GLN A 16 -16.28 -8.49 -0.83
C GLN A 16 -15.48 -9.40 0.12
N ALA A 17 -14.16 -9.45 -0.02
CA ALA A 17 -13.29 -10.22 0.86
C ALA A 17 -13.47 -9.76 2.32
N VAL A 18 -13.38 -8.45 2.57
CA VAL A 18 -13.56 -7.86 3.91
C VAL A 18 -14.89 -8.28 4.55
N ARG A 19 -15.99 -8.25 3.78
CA ARG A 19 -17.35 -8.50 4.30
C ARG A 19 -17.69 -9.97 4.46
N ALA A 20 -17.18 -10.84 3.58
CA ALA A 20 -17.63 -12.22 3.49
C ALA A 20 -16.63 -13.23 4.05
N LEU A 21 -15.34 -12.89 4.07
CA LEU A 21 -14.26 -13.84 4.39
C LEU A 21 -13.59 -13.56 5.74
N SER A 22 -13.83 -12.39 6.35
CA SER A 22 -13.14 -11.94 7.58
C SER A 22 -11.62 -12.16 7.53
N PRO A 23 -10.93 -11.71 6.46
CA PRO A 23 -9.53 -12.05 6.25
C PRO A 23 -8.62 -11.32 7.24
N GLU A 24 -7.53 -11.97 7.64
CA GLU A 24 -6.46 -11.33 8.41
C GLU A 24 -5.57 -10.45 7.50
N LEU A 25 -5.41 -10.86 6.24
CA LEU A 25 -4.53 -10.25 5.25
C LEU A 25 -5.18 -10.35 3.86
N ILE A 26 -5.16 -9.25 3.11
CA ILE A 26 -5.48 -9.24 1.68
C ILE A 26 -4.22 -8.84 0.91
N VAL A 27 -3.89 -9.62 -0.10
CA VAL A 27 -2.81 -9.33 -1.04
C VAL A 27 -3.44 -8.97 -2.38
N CYS A 28 -3.11 -7.80 -2.91
CA CYS A 28 -3.51 -7.38 -4.24
C CYS A 28 -2.29 -7.08 -5.09
N ASP A 29 -2.32 -7.52 -6.34
CA ASP A 29 -1.37 -7.04 -7.33
C ASP A 29 -1.71 -5.59 -7.73
N GLU A 30 -0.71 -4.89 -8.25
CA GLU A 30 -0.78 -3.64 -9.01
C GLU A 30 -1.99 -2.74 -8.70
N LEU A 31 -1.78 -1.72 -7.88
CA LEU A 31 -2.82 -0.75 -7.57
C LEU A 31 -3.21 0.06 -8.83
N GLY A 32 -4.42 -0.16 -9.35
CA GLY A 32 -4.86 0.35 -10.65
C GLY A 32 -5.27 1.82 -10.65
N GLY A 33 -5.76 2.35 -9.52
CA GLY A 33 -6.16 3.77 -9.42
C GLY A 33 -6.88 4.13 -8.12
N GLU A 34 -7.57 5.27 -8.12
CA GLU A 34 -8.25 5.83 -6.93
C GLU A 34 -9.33 4.92 -6.35
N ARG A 35 -10.05 4.15 -7.20
CA ARG A 35 -11.07 3.21 -6.71
C ARG A 35 -10.45 2.08 -5.89
N ASP A 36 -9.32 1.55 -6.35
CA ASP A 36 -8.60 0.50 -5.63
C ASP A 36 -8.02 1.07 -4.33
N ALA A 37 -7.45 2.28 -4.36
CA ALA A 37 -6.95 2.95 -3.16
C ALA A 37 -8.05 3.19 -2.12
N ALA A 38 -9.25 3.58 -2.55
CA ALA A 38 -10.40 3.74 -1.67
C ALA A 38 -10.81 2.40 -1.02
N ALA A 39 -10.85 1.31 -1.79
CA ALA A 39 -11.18 -0.02 -1.27
C ALA A 39 -10.11 -0.56 -0.32
N VAL A 40 -8.83 -0.35 -0.64
CA VAL A 40 -7.70 -0.68 0.24
C VAL A 40 -7.82 0.06 1.57
N ARG A 41 -8.14 1.36 1.54
CA ARG A 41 -8.37 2.16 2.75
C ARG A 41 -9.54 1.63 3.57
N GLU A 42 -10.62 1.17 2.93
CA GLU A 42 -11.75 0.57 3.63
C GLU A 42 -11.36 -0.75 4.31
N GLY A 43 -10.56 -1.59 3.64
CA GLY A 43 -10.00 -2.81 4.24
C GLY A 43 -9.13 -2.52 5.46
N LEU A 44 -8.23 -1.54 5.36
CA LEU A 44 -7.41 -1.09 6.50
C LEU A 44 -8.25 -0.60 7.67
N SER A 45 -9.27 0.23 7.41
CA SER A 45 -10.19 0.72 8.45
C SER A 45 -11.00 -0.39 9.10
N ALA A 46 -11.21 -1.52 8.40
CA ALA A 46 -11.84 -2.72 8.95
C ALA A 46 -10.86 -3.59 9.78
N GLY A 47 -9.60 -3.17 9.92
CA GLY A 47 -8.56 -3.90 10.66
C GLY A 47 -7.89 -5.02 9.85
N VAL A 48 -8.12 -5.08 8.54
CA VAL A 48 -7.51 -6.07 7.65
C VAL A 48 -6.14 -5.57 7.20
N ALA A 49 -5.12 -6.42 7.31
CA ALA A 49 -3.80 -6.10 6.79
C ALA A 49 -3.81 -6.10 5.25
N MET A 50 -3.06 -5.18 4.64
CA MET A 50 -3.01 -5.05 3.18
C MET A 50 -1.58 -5.13 2.67
N VAL A 51 -1.33 -5.99 1.68
CA VAL A 51 -0.10 -5.97 0.88
C VAL A 51 -0.50 -5.67 -0.55
N VAL A 52 0.01 -4.57 -1.08
CA VAL A 52 -0.28 -4.13 -2.45
C VAL A 52 1.02 -3.84 -3.18
N SER A 53 1.02 -4.10 -4.50
CA SER A 53 2.15 -3.71 -5.35
C SER A 53 1.83 -2.50 -6.22
N VAL A 54 2.87 -1.72 -6.54
CA VAL A 54 2.76 -0.53 -7.39
C VAL A 54 3.98 -0.44 -8.29
N HIS A 55 3.76 -0.22 -9.59
CA HIS A 55 4.85 0.06 -10.52
C HIS A 55 5.50 1.41 -10.21
N ALA A 56 6.76 1.42 -9.82
CA ALA A 56 7.56 2.63 -9.63
C ALA A 56 9.01 2.39 -10.01
N GLY A 57 9.58 3.26 -10.85
CA GLY A 57 11.00 3.17 -11.24
C GLY A 57 11.97 3.62 -10.14
N SER A 58 11.48 4.42 -9.19
CA SER A 58 12.22 4.89 -8.04
C SER A 58 11.29 5.28 -6.90
N ARG A 59 11.85 5.52 -5.70
CA ARG A 59 11.10 6.04 -4.55
C ARG A 59 10.41 7.38 -4.85
N GLU A 60 11.06 8.26 -5.62
CA GLU A 60 10.49 9.55 -6.01
C GLU A 60 9.32 9.36 -6.98
N ASP A 61 9.39 8.35 -7.85
CA ASP A 61 8.29 8.00 -8.76
C ASP A 61 7.08 7.45 -8.02
N LEU A 62 7.33 6.60 -7.02
CA LEU A 62 6.30 6.09 -6.13
C LEU A 62 5.56 7.25 -5.43
N LEU A 63 6.31 8.23 -4.90
CA LEU A 63 5.75 9.39 -4.20
C LEU A 63 4.98 10.37 -5.10
N ARG A 64 5.21 10.38 -6.42
CA ARG A 64 4.45 11.23 -7.35
C ARG A 64 3.04 10.69 -7.62
N ARG A 65 2.77 9.41 -7.35
CA ARG A 65 1.47 8.78 -7.62
C ARG A 65 0.45 9.21 -6.57
N ALA A 66 -0.63 9.84 -7.02
CA ALA A 66 -1.70 10.34 -6.15
C ALA A 66 -2.28 9.22 -5.27
N GLN A 67 -2.56 8.05 -5.85
CA GLN A 67 -3.11 6.93 -5.10
C GLN A 67 -2.19 6.46 -3.96
N VAL A 68 -0.87 6.45 -4.18
CA VAL A 68 0.09 6.03 -3.15
C VAL A 68 0.20 7.08 -2.05
N ARG A 69 0.23 8.37 -2.41
CA ARG A 69 0.23 9.45 -1.42
C ARG A 69 -1.00 9.38 -0.52
N THR A 70 -2.18 9.18 -1.11
CA THR A 70 -3.43 9.05 -0.35
C THR A 70 -3.36 7.88 0.63
N LEU A 71 -2.80 6.75 0.22
CA LEU A 71 -2.62 5.57 1.08
C LEU A 71 -1.58 5.81 2.18
N LEU A 72 -0.42 6.39 1.87
CA LEU A 72 0.62 6.70 2.88
C LEU A 72 0.10 7.69 3.92
N LEU A 73 -0.69 8.69 3.51
CA LEU A 73 -1.28 9.67 4.42
C LEU A 73 -2.33 9.08 5.38
N THR A 74 -2.84 7.87 5.11
CA THR A 74 -3.71 7.19 6.09
C THR A 74 -2.97 6.81 7.36
N GLY A 75 -1.63 6.74 7.34
CA GLY A 75 -0.80 6.26 8.45
C GLY A 75 -0.85 4.75 8.67
N ALA A 76 -1.76 4.04 7.98
CA ALA A 76 -1.91 2.59 8.12
C ALA A 76 -0.83 1.81 7.34
N PHE A 77 -0.27 2.40 6.29
CA PHE A 77 0.89 1.83 5.60
C PHE A 77 2.17 2.21 6.33
N GLN A 78 2.96 1.21 6.72
CA GLN A 78 4.18 1.43 7.53
C GLN A 78 5.49 1.18 6.79
N THR A 79 5.49 0.33 5.75
CA THR A 79 6.72 -0.15 5.11
C THR A 79 6.57 -0.16 3.60
N ALA A 80 7.52 0.46 2.89
CA ALA A 80 7.72 0.41 1.46
C ALA A 80 8.87 -0.53 1.08
N VAL A 81 8.64 -1.56 0.27
CA VAL A 81 9.73 -2.35 -0.32
C VAL A 81 9.88 -1.95 -1.78
N LEU A 82 11.11 -1.64 -2.19
CA LEU A 82 11.44 -1.40 -3.59
C LEU A 82 12.22 -2.59 -4.10
N LEU A 83 11.69 -3.25 -5.13
CA LEU A 83 12.37 -4.34 -5.82
C LEU A 83 13.38 -3.79 -6.85
N ASP A 84 14.40 -4.58 -7.14
CA ASP A 84 15.37 -4.29 -8.19
C ASP A 84 14.73 -4.45 -9.58
N SER A 85 15.48 -4.11 -10.62
CA SER A 85 15.04 -4.19 -12.01
C SER A 85 14.68 -5.61 -12.46
N ALA A 86 14.04 -5.69 -13.63
CA ALA A 86 13.74 -6.95 -14.32
C ALA A 86 14.98 -7.84 -14.59
N ALA A 87 16.20 -7.29 -14.51
CA ALA A 87 17.43 -8.08 -14.60
C ALA A 87 17.68 -8.96 -13.35
N HIS A 88 17.13 -8.59 -12.20
CA HIS A 88 17.27 -9.32 -10.93
C HIS A 88 15.90 -9.45 -10.23
N PRO A 89 14.95 -10.21 -10.81
CA PRO A 89 13.61 -10.35 -10.24
C PRO A 89 13.69 -10.96 -8.83
N GLY A 90 12.88 -10.42 -7.92
CA GLY A 90 12.83 -10.87 -6.52
C GLY A 90 13.96 -10.34 -5.62
N LYS A 91 14.90 -9.55 -6.14
CA LYS A 91 15.92 -8.90 -5.32
C LYS A 91 15.36 -7.61 -4.72
N ILE A 92 15.48 -7.45 -3.40
CA ILE A 92 15.11 -6.22 -2.71
C ILE A 92 16.22 -5.18 -2.93
N LYS A 93 15.86 -4.03 -3.51
CA LYS A 93 16.75 -2.88 -3.68
C LYS A 93 16.78 -2.00 -2.43
N GLY A 94 15.65 -1.90 -1.72
CA GLY A 94 15.57 -1.14 -0.48
C GLY A 94 14.27 -1.37 0.26
N ILE A 95 14.30 -1.15 1.59
CA ILE A 95 13.14 -1.16 2.47
C ILE A 95 13.11 0.20 3.14
N TYR A 96 11.96 0.88 3.08
CA TYR A 96 11.76 2.21 3.62
C TYR A 96 10.58 2.21 4.58
N LYS A 97 10.65 3.00 5.64
CA LYS A 97 9.47 3.23 6.48
C LYS A 97 8.58 4.29 5.86
N ALA A 98 7.27 4.15 6.00
CA ALA A 98 6.31 5.12 5.49
C ALA A 98 6.52 6.51 6.11
N GLY A 99 6.90 6.58 7.39
CA GLY A 99 7.28 7.84 8.03
C GLY A 99 8.43 8.56 7.30
N GLU A 100 9.48 7.83 6.93
CA GLU A 100 10.64 8.39 6.19
C GLU A 100 10.26 8.86 4.77
N LEU A 101 9.27 8.21 4.17
CA LEU A 101 8.72 8.59 2.87
C LEU A 101 7.81 9.83 2.97
N LEU A 102 6.99 9.92 4.02
CA LEU A 102 6.18 11.09 4.31
C LEU A 102 7.05 12.30 4.67
N ASP A 103 8.15 12.10 5.41
CA ASP A 103 9.12 13.14 5.71
C ASP A 103 9.78 13.70 4.44
N GLN A 104 9.94 12.91 3.37
CA GLN A 104 10.40 13.41 2.07
C GLN A 104 9.34 14.23 1.34
N ILE A 105 8.06 13.88 1.50
CA ILE A 105 6.95 14.71 0.99
C ILE A 105 6.91 16.05 1.75
N ALA A 106 7.02 16.02 3.08
CA ALA A 106 7.01 17.20 3.95
C ALA A 106 8.34 18.00 3.90
N GLY A 107 9.46 17.36 3.59
CA GLY A 107 10.75 18.01 3.35
C GLY A 107 10.73 18.88 2.09
N ASN A 108 9.83 18.56 1.15
CA ASN A 108 9.55 19.35 -0.04
C ASN A 108 8.38 20.34 0.16
N SER A 109 7.70 20.30 1.31
CA SER A 109 6.54 21.14 1.65
C SER A 109 6.47 21.26 3.17
N GLY A 110 7.16 22.27 3.71
CA GLY A 110 7.60 22.35 5.11
C GLY A 110 6.66 21.87 6.22
N ARG A 111 7.29 21.18 7.20
CA ARG A 111 6.97 20.96 8.63
C ARG A 111 5.54 20.55 9.05
N GLY A 112 5.50 19.43 9.78
CA GLY A 112 4.43 19.01 10.72
C GLY A 112 3.74 17.74 10.24
N CYS A 113 3.38 16.74 11.04
CA CYS A 113 3.38 16.50 12.48
C CYS A 113 3.19 14.98 12.67
N GLY A 114 3.73 14.40 13.75
CA GLY A 114 3.85 12.95 13.95
C GLY A 114 2.53 12.20 14.20
N PHE A 115 2.52 10.89 13.91
CA PHE A 115 1.42 9.99 14.24
C PHE A 115 1.87 8.56 14.55
N GLY A 116 1.48 8.09 15.75
CA GLY A 116 0.68 6.87 15.99
C GLY A 116 1.29 5.50 15.72
N ASP A 117 1.62 4.79 16.80
CA ASP A 117 2.01 3.37 16.83
C ASP A 117 0.76 2.47 16.72
N GLY A 118 0.65 1.65 15.67
CA GLY A 118 -0.45 0.68 15.52
C GLY A 118 -0.63 0.06 14.13
N GLY A 119 -0.25 -1.21 13.96
CA GLY A 119 -0.91 -2.18 13.07
C GLY A 119 -0.44 -2.35 11.61
N VAL A 120 0.21 -3.50 11.36
CA VAL A 120 0.43 -4.34 10.14
C VAL A 120 1.02 -3.75 8.84
N TYR A 121 1.84 -4.59 8.19
CA TYR A 121 2.90 -4.30 7.22
C TYR A 121 2.49 -4.56 5.76
N GLY A 122 2.96 -3.73 4.81
CA GLY A 122 2.99 -4.13 3.40
C GLY A 122 3.19 -3.01 2.37
N ILE A 123 4.27 -3.11 1.59
CA ILE A 123 4.41 -2.66 0.19
C ILE A 123 5.41 -3.64 -0.41
N ALA A 124 5.13 -4.15 -1.62
CA ALA A 124 6.08 -4.87 -2.46
C ALA A 124 6.16 -4.22 -3.84
#